data_AF-A0A4R7F510-F1
#
_entry.id   AF-A0A4R7F510-F1
#
_cell.length_a   1.000
_cell.length_b   1.000
_cell.length_c   1.000
_cell.angle_alpha   90.00
_cell.angle_beta   90.00
_cell.angle_gamma   90.00
#
_symmetry.space_group_name_H-M   'P 1'
#
loop_
_entity.id
_entity.type
_entity.pdbx_description
1 polymer ?
#
loop_
_entity_poly.entity_id
_entity_poly.type
_entity_poly.pdbx_seq_one_letter_code
_entity_poly.pdbx_strand_id
1 'polypeptide(L)' 'RKADVEPTFAQLKHNRNFKRFTLKGLEKVEIEFGLHALAHNLKKMSA' A
#
# COMPACT_ATOMS: atom_id res chain seq x y z
N ARG A 1 14.33 -14.02 8.68
CA ARG A 1 14.48 -12.54 8.65
C ARG A 1 13.16 -11.94 9.11
N LYS A 2 13.14 -11.09 10.14
CA LYS A 2 11.90 -10.36 10.48
C LYS A 2 11.56 -9.46 9.28
N ALA A 3 10.33 -9.52 8.80
CA ALA A 3 9.90 -8.67 7.72
C ALA A 3 9.66 -7.26 8.28
N ASP A 4 10.53 -6.31 7.94
CA ASP A 4 10.33 -4.91 8.33
C ASP A 4 9.19 -4.34 7.50
N VAL A 5 8.10 -3.96 8.19
CA VAL A 5 6.89 -3.42 7.57
C VAL A 5 6.98 -1.91 7.33
N GLU A 6 7.76 -1.21 8.15
CA GLU A 6 7.99 0.24 8.08
C GLU A 6 8.37 0.74 6.68
N PRO A 7 9.33 0.10 5.95
CA PRO A 7 9.72 0.53 4.61
C PRO A 7 8.57 0.44 3.60
N THR A 8 7.67 -0.54 3.75
CA THR A 8 6.52 -0.69 2.85
C THR A 8 5.55 0.47 3.03
N PHE A 9 5.27 0.87 4.28
CA PHE A 9 4.43 2.02 4.56
C PHE A 9 5.08 3.35 4.14
N ALA A 10 6.39 3.50 4.34
CA ALA A 10 7.14 4.67 3.89
C ALA A 10 7.07 4.84 2.37
N GLN A 11 7.25 3.76 1.61
CA GLN A 11 7.14 3.77 0.14
C GLN A 11 5.71 4.07 -0.32
N LEU A 12 4.70 3.55 0.38
CA LEU A 12 3.30 3.87 0.10
C LEU A 12 3.02 5.38 0.29
N LYS A 13 3.42 5.93 1.45
CA LYS A 13 3.17 7.34 1.79
C LYS A 13 3.97 8.33 0.94
N HIS A 14 5.27 8.11 0.78
CA HIS A 14 6.17 9.07 0.12
C HIS A 14 6.32 8.82 -1.38
N ASN A 15 6.54 7.56 -1.80
CA ASN A 15 6.83 7.27 -3.22
C ASN A 15 5.55 7.18 -4.06
N ARG A 16 4.42 6.80 -3.46
CA ARG A 16 3.11 6.76 -4.14
C ARG A 16 2.20 7.91 -3.71
N ASN A 17 2.72 8.85 -2.91
CA ASN A 17 2.00 10.03 -2.42
C ASN A 17 0.65 9.70 -1.74
N PHE A 18 0.56 8.52 -1.09
CA PHE A 18 -0.65 8.08 -0.41
C PHE A 18 -0.84 8.87 0.89
N LYS A 19 -1.77 9.84 0.87
CA LYS A 19 -2.06 10.74 2.00
C LYS A 19 -3.36 10.42 2.73
N ARG A 20 -4.36 9.91 2.00
CA ARG A 20 -5.69 9.59 2.51
C ARG A 20 -6.36 8.54 1.64
N PHE A 21 -7.31 7.82 2.22
CA PHE A 21 -8.24 6.99 1.46
C PHE A 21 -9.21 7.84 0.65
N THR A 22 -9.56 7.33 -0.51
CA THR A 22 -10.51 7.94 -1.45
C THR A 22 -11.93 7.49 -1.15
N LEU A 23 -12.08 6.24 -0.70
CA LEU A 23 -13.37 5.64 -0.35
C LEU A 23 -13.70 5.85 1.14
N LYS A 24 -15.00 5.74 1.46
CA LYS A 24 -15.54 5.81 2.83
C LYS A 24 -16.18 4.49 3.21
N GLY A 25 -16.07 4.13 4.48
CA GLY A 25 -16.53 2.84 5.03
C GLY A 25 -15.42 1.78 5.01
N LEU A 26 -15.36 0.97 6.07
CA LEU A 26 -14.25 0.04 6.30
C LEU A 26 -14.07 -0.97 5.16
N GLU A 27 -15.15 -1.56 4.69
CA GLU A 27 -15.14 -2.55 3.60
C GLU A 27 -14.51 -1.98 2.31
N LYS A 28 -14.89 -0.77 1.92
CA LYS A 28 -14.35 -0.13 0.72
C LYS A 28 -12.90 0.31 0.88
N VAL A 29 -12.56 0.80 2.07
CA VAL A 29 -11.19 1.19 2.44
C VAL A 29 -10.25 -0.02 2.43
N GLU A 30 -10.72 -1.18 2.88
CA GLU A 30 -9.96 -2.43 2.84
C GLU A 30 -9.63 -2.85 1.40
N ILE A 31 -10.60 -2.76 0.49
CA ILE A 31 -10.39 -3.02 -0.94
C ILE A 31 -9.37 -2.02 -1.53
N GLU A 32 -9.52 -0.73 -1.24
CA GLU A 32 -8.60 0.31 -1.73
C GLU A 32 -7.17 0.05 -1.26
N PHE A 33 -6.99 -0.27 0.03
CA PHE A 33 -5.69 -0.59 0.59
C PHE A 33 -5.11 -1.88 -0.01
N GLY A 34 -5.93 -2.90 -0.21
CA GLY A 34 -5.54 -4.16 -0.85
C GLY A 34 -5.00 -3.94 -2.27
N LEU A 35 -5.66 -3.09 -3.07
CA LEU A 35 -5.18 -2.71 -4.40
C LEU A 35 -3.83 -2.00 -4.36
N HIS A 36 -3.62 -1.10 -3.40
CA HIS A 36 -2.32 -0.45 -3.22
C HIS A 36 -1.21 -1.45 -2.82
N ALA A 37 -1.51 -2.37 -1.91
CA ALA A 37 -0.57 -3.42 -1.50
C ALA A 37 -0.24 -4.38 -2.65
N LEU A 38 -1.22 -4.77 -3.45
CA LEU A 38 -1.03 -5.58 -4.66
C LEU A 38 -0.13 -4.87 -5.67
N ALA A 39 -0.44 -3.63 -6.01
CA ALA A 39 0.37 -2.83 -6.93
C ALA A 39 1.80 -2.61 -6.41
N HIS A 40 2.00 -2.61 -5.09
CA HIS A 40 3.32 -2.57 -4.46
C HIS A 40 4.09 -3.87 -4.64
N ASN A 41 3.45 -5.00 -4.37
CA ASN A 41 4.07 -6.32 -4.49
C ASN A 41 4.40 -6.64 -5.95
N LEU A 42 3.50 -6.36 -6.90
CA LEU A 42 3.75 -6.56 -8.33
C LEU A 42 4.98 -5.77 -8.80
N LYS A 43 5.12 -4.51 -8.37
CA LYS A 43 6.31 -3.70 -8.70
C LYS A 43 7.60 -4.31 -8.15
N LYS A 44 7.55 -4.92 -6.97
CA LYS A 44 8.70 -5.63 -6.37
C LYS A 44 9.01 -6.96 -7.05
N MET A 45 8.02 -7.60 -7.67
CA MET A 45 8.21 -8.86 -8.41
C MET A 45 8.76 -8.64 -9.82
N SER A 46 8.42 -7.50 -10.45
CA SER A 46 8.90 -7.15 -11.79
C SER A 46 10.30 -6.52 -11.80
N ALA A 47 10.85 -6.18 -10.64
CA ALA A 47 12.14 -5.53 -10.45
C ALA A 47 13.15 -6.54 -9.89
#